data_AF-A0A5E9GT76-F1
#
_entry.id   AF-A0A5E9GT76-F1
#
_cell.length_a   1.000
_cell.length_b   1.000
_cell.length_c   1.000
_cell.angle_alpha   90.00
_cell.angle_beta   90.00
_cell.angle_gamma   90.00
#
_symmetry.space_group_name_H-M   'P 1'
#
loop_
_entity.id
_entity.type
_entity.pdbx_description
1 polymer ?
#
loop_
_entity_poly.entity_id
_entity_poly.type
_entity_poly.pdbx_seq_one_letter_code
_entity_poly.pdbx_strand_id
1 'polypeptide(L)'
;MFVLVLTACAQVPGGQVDPSSDSPPPASPHAGAESAAIGLVNIWRVSGAEGETTDTWLRLDVPEFQLWRDCGMIQGSWGASESLFLASTDAASGECVTGATLPRVAWLESVTGYRAQGAGWELNDANGAVVATLTIDGKPDAIPTAAEFYTEPPVITDAMREELRQPAALPEGSSPATPENLVGRWLPVAISGATDPHVLFAADGTWTGSDGCNGGQGRWGADGAGGLLTTSGASTLMACDGAPVPFWVAEARLASVDGGVLRLLDAGGSELGELKHD
;
A
#
# COMPACT_ATOMS: atom_id res chain seq x y z
N MET A 1 45.28 52.79 34.26
CA MET A 1 46.17 53.23 33.17
C MET A 1 47.11 52.06 32.85
N PHE A 2 46.85 51.35 31.74
CA PHE A 2 47.82 50.83 30.73
C PHE A 2 49.27 50.54 31.20
N VAL A 3 49.91 49.35 31.07
CA VAL A 3 50.23 48.51 29.87
C VAL A 3 50.97 47.20 30.30
N LEU A 4 50.67 46.08 29.59
CA LEU A 4 51.47 44.91 29.07
C LEU A 4 52.82 44.47 29.70
N VAL A 5 53.37 43.24 29.59
CA VAL A 5 53.11 41.88 29.00
C VAL A 5 54.23 40.93 29.51
N LEU A 6 54.01 39.60 29.56
CA LEU A 6 54.90 38.53 29.02
C LEU A 6 54.44 37.10 29.42
N THR A 7 53.79 36.44 28.45
CA THR A 7 53.99 35.07 27.92
C THR A 7 54.43 33.90 28.83
N ALA A 8 53.65 32.80 28.80
CA ALA A 8 54.15 31.45 28.52
C ALA A 8 53.01 30.52 28.05
N CYS A 9 53.25 29.82 26.94
CA CYS A 9 52.36 28.88 26.28
C CYS A 9 52.39 27.49 26.94
N ALA A 10 51.23 26.82 27.00
CA ALA A 10 51.15 25.36 26.86
C ALA A 10 49.81 24.99 26.23
N GLN A 11 49.84 24.64 24.94
CA GLN A 11 48.73 24.04 24.21
C GLN A 11 48.55 22.60 24.69
N VAL A 12 47.33 22.24 25.08
CA VAL A 12 46.88 20.84 25.14
C VAL A 12 46.12 20.57 23.84
N PRO A 13 46.36 19.45 23.13
CA PRO A 13 45.75 19.19 21.83
C PRO A 13 44.23 19.05 21.95
N GLY A 14 43.51 19.61 20.97
CA GLY A 14 42.10 19.34 20.77
C GLY A 14 41.89 17.86 20.48
N GLY A 15 41.24 17.17 21.41
CA GLY A 15 40.50 15.95 21.12
C GLY A 15 39.12 16.36 20.65
N GLN A 16 38.97 16.49 19.34
CA GLN A 16 37.66 16.41 18.69
C GLN A 16 37.14 15.01 18.98
N VAL A 17 36.18 14.89 19.89
CA VAL A 17 35.47 13.63 20.11
C VAL A 17 34.55 13.49 18.92
N ASP A 18 34.98 12.69 17.93
CA ASP A 18 34.10 12.23 16.87
C ASP A 18 32.87 11.57 17.53
N PRO A 19 31.64 11.95 17.15
CA PRO A 19 30.46 11.29 17.67
C PRO A 19 30.52 9.83 17.22
N SER A 20 30.61 8.94 18.20
CA SER A 20 30.57 7.50 17.98
C SER A 20 29.28 7.13 17.23
N SER A 21 29.41 6.39 16.12
CA SER A 21 28.32 5.92 15.26
C SER A 21 27.42 4.85 15.90
N ASP A 22 27.14 4.96 17.20
CA ASP A 22 26.38 3.94 17.96
C ASP A 22 25.27 4.55 18.82
N SER A 23 24.80 5.75 18.46
CA SER A 23 23.52 6.25 18.96
C SER A 23 22.41 5.72 18.04
N PRO A 24 21.36 5.06 18.57
CA PRO A 24 20.15 4.80 17.79
C PRO A 24 19.68 6.12 17.19
N PRO A 25 19.28 6.17 15.91
CA PRO A 25 18.71 7.39 15.34
C PRO A 25 17.56 7.86 16.26
N PRO A 26 17.40 9.18 16.46
CA PRO A 26 16.23 9.68 17.18
C PRO A 26 15.00 9.09 16.51
N ALA A 27 14.07 8.56 17.31
CA ALA A 27 12.82 8.01 16.82
C ALA A 27 12.21 9.00 15.83
N SER A 28 11.97 8.53 14.59
CA SER A 28 11.22 9.27 13.59
C SER A 28 9.93 9.83 14.21
N PRO A 29 9.43 10.98 13.75
CA PRO A 29 8.15 11.50 14.23
C PRO A 29 7.11 10.37 14.15
N HIS A 30 6.40 10.14 15.26
CA HIS A 30 5.57 8.98 15.50
C HIS A 30 4.82 8.53 14.23
N ALA A 31 5.14 7.32 13.73
CA ALA A 31 4.29 6.60 12.79
C ALA A 31 2.85 6.59 13.32
N GLY A 32 1.86 6.71 12.42
CA GLY A 32 0.49 7.12 12.73
C GLY A 32 -0.30 6.24 13.71
N ALA A 33 -1.56 6.59 13.93
CA ALA A 33 -2.43 5.84 14.85
C ALA A 33 -2.74 4.42 14.34
N GLU A 34 -3.17 3.54 15.26
CA GLU A 34 -3.75 2.24 14.88
C GLU A 34 -4.97 2.46 13.97
N SER A 35 -5.06 1.66 12.91
CA SER A 35 -6.12 1.75 11.90
C SER A 35 -7.29 0.82 12.22
N ALA A 36 -8.51 1.25 11.93
CA ALA A 36 -9.69 0.36 11.98
C ALA A 36 -9.54 -0.85 11.02
N ALA A 37 -8.68 -0.75 10.00
CA ALA A 37 -8.39 -1.81 9.05
C ALA A 37 -7.89 -3.10 9.71
N ILE A 38 -7.27 -3.02 10.89
CA ILE A 38 -6.83 -4.23 11.61
C ILE A 38 -8.01 -5.17 11.91
N GLY A 39 -9.22 -4.60 12.06
CA GLY A 39 -10.45 -5.35 12.26
C GLY A 39 -10.98 -6.05 11.01
N LEU A 40 -10.42 -5.78 9.81
CA LEU A 40 -10.68 -6.55 8.59
C LEU A 40 -9.94 -7.89 8.58
N VAL A 41 -8.86 -8.05 9.36
CA VAL A 41 -8.08 -9.29 9.42
C VAL A 41 -8.90 -10.38 10.10
N ASN A 42 -9.50 -11.25 9.29
CA ASN A 42 -10.37 -12.33 9.74
C ASN A 42 -10.69 -13.29 8.58
N ILE A 43 -11.58 -14.24 8.84
CA ILE A 43 -12.33 -14.96 7.82
C ILE A 43 -13.80 -14.54 7.84
N TRP A 44 -14.31 -14.13 6.69
CA TRP A 44 -15.62 -13.49 6.56
C TRP A 44 -16.54 -14.32 5.66
N ARG A 45 -17.79 -14.47 6.07
CA ARG A 45 -18.87 -14.88 5.17
C ARG A 45 -19.20 -13.70 4.27
N VAL A 46 -19.22 -13.91 2.96
CA VAL A 46 -19.53 -12.87 1.97
C VAL A 46 -21.01 -12.95 1.60
N SER A 47 -21.68 -11.80 1.54
CA SER A 47 -23.06 -11.70 1.06
C SER A 47 -23.29 -10.42 0.26
N GLY A 48 -24.31 -10.41 -0.60
CA GLY A 48 -24.67 -9.26 -1.43
C GLY A 48 -23.77 -9.01 -2.65
N ALA A 49 -22.62 -9.69 -2.73
CA ALA A 49 -21.70 -9.60 -3.86
C ALA A 49 -22.23 -10.31 -5.11
N GLU A 50 -22.11 -9.65 -6.26
CA GLU A 50 -22.53 -10.20 -7.54
C GLU A 50 -21.77 -11.48 -7.88
N GLY A 51 -22.51 -12.54 -8.21
CA GLY A 51 -21.93 -13.83 -8.59
C GLY A 51 -21.51 -14.73 -7.42
N GLU A 52 -21.65 -14.26 -6.17
CA GLU A 52 -21.32 -15.07 -4.99
C GLU A 52 -22.51 -15.88 -4.48
N THR A 53 -22.21 -17.06 -3.94
CA THR A 53 -23.20 -17.93 -3.31
C THR A 53 -23.22 -17.68 -1.81
N THR A 54 -24.09 -18.37 -1.10
CA THR A 54 -24.02 -18.37 0.36
C THR A 54 -22.66 -18.86 0.82
N ASP A 55 -22.08 -19.89 0.19
CA ASP A 55 -20.85 -20.55 0.65
C ASP A 55 -19.54 -19.87 0.23
N THR A 56 -19.61 -18.59 -0.15
CA THR A 56 -18.43 -17.77 -0.41
C THR A 56 -17.82 -17.25 0.90
N TRP A 57 -16.51 -17.47 1.05
CA TRP A 57 -15.73 -16.96 2.19
C TRP A 57 -14.54 -16.13 1.75
N LEU A 58 -14.32 -14.99 2.41
CA LEU A 58 -13.17 -14.13 2.20
C LEU A 58 -12.28 -14.15 3.45
N ARG A 59 -11.10 -14.77 3.34
CA ARG A 59 -10.05 -14.68 4.35
C ARG A 59 -9.14 -13.51 4.00
N LEU A 60 -9.01 -12.55 4.91
CA LEU A 60 -8.13 -11.39 4.79
C LEU A 60 -6.96 -11.57 5.76
N ASP A 61 -5.81 -11.95 5.23
CA ASP A 61 -4.53 -12.04 5.93
C ASP A 61 -3.60 -10.95 5.38
N VAL A 62 -2.63 -10.42 6.11
CA VAL A 62 -1.87 -9.29 5.56
C VAL A 62 -0.56 -9.78 4.93
N PRO A 63 -0.28 -9.46 3.66
CA PRO A 63 -1.05 -8.63 2.71
C PRO A 63 -1.96 -9.43 1.75
N GLU A 64 -2.19 -10.72 2.01
CA GLU A 64 -2.86 -11.63 1.08
C GLU A 64 -4.33 -11.95 1.43
N PHE A 65 -5.21 -11.88 0.44
CA PHE A 65 -6.57 -12.42 0.57
C PHE A 65 -6.69 -13.81 -0.04
N GLN A 66 -7.68 -14.55 0.45
CA GLN A 66 -8.17 -15.78 -0.18
C GLN A 66 -9.69 -15.72 -0.27
N LEU A 67 -10.22 -15.84 -1.48
CA LEU A 67 -11.64 -15.99 -1.74
C LEU A 67 -11.95 -17.46 -2.05
N TRP A 68 -12.70 -18.09 -1.16
CA TRP A 68 -13.10 -19.48 -1.23
C TRP A 68 -14.46 -19.57 -1.90
N ARG A 69 -14.55 -20.45 -2.91
CA ARG A 69 -15.77 -20.75 -3.67
C ARG A 69 -15.83 -22.26 -3.91
N ASP A 70 -16.95 -22.73 -4.45
CA ASP A 70 -17.13 -24.14 -4.82
C ASP A 70 -16.08 -24.65 -5.83
N CYS A 71 -15.51 -23.75 -6.63
CA CYS A 71 -14.46 -24.09 -7.60
C CYS A 71 -13.06 -24.26 -6.97
N GLY A 72 -12.86 -23.87 -5.71
CA GLY A 72 -11.55 -23.78 -5.07
C GLY A 72 -11.26 -22.40 -4.50
N MET A 73 -10.02 -21.92 -4.66
CA MET A 73 -9.57 -20.65 -4.08
C MET A 73 -9.06 -19.69 -5.14
N ILE A 74 -9.42 -18.42 -5.00
CA ILE A 74 -8.81 -17.29 -5.69
C ILE A 74 -8.00 -16.50 -4.66
N GLN A 75 -6.81 -16.07 -5.03
CA GLN A 75 -5.85 -15.44 -4.12
C GLN A 75 -5.34 -14.14 -4.75
N GLY A 76 -4.91 -13.24 -3.88
CA GLY A 76 -4.39 -11.96 -4.31
C GLY A 76 -3.86 -11.13 -3.17
N SER A 77 -3.40 -9.93 -3.49
CA SER A 77 -3.02 -8.93 -2.50
C SER A 77 -4.20 -8.03 -2.15
N TRP A 78 -4.22 -7.53 -0.91
CA TRP A 78 -5.08 -6.45 -0.48
C TRP A 78 -4.35 -5.51 0.46
N GLY A 79 -4.91 -4.33 0.63
CA GLY A 79 -4.50 -3.36 1.64
C GLY A 79 -5.68 -2.48 2.02
N ALA A 80 -5.52 -1.74 3.11
CA ALA A 80 -6.52 -0.79 3.56
C ALA A 80 -5.88 0.36 4.36
N SER A 81 -6.52 1.53 4.30
CA SER A 81 -6.29 2.65 5.23
C SER A 81 -7.48 2.75 6.19
N GLU A 82 -7.73 3.93 6.79
CA GLU A 82 -8.93 4.11 7.64
C GLU A 82 -10.24 3.94 6.85
N SER A 83 -10.22 4.30 5.56
CA SER A 83 -11.41 4.34 4.73
C SER A 83 -11.21 3.71 3.35
N LEU A 84 -9.98 3.53 2.89
CA LEU A 84 -9.69 2.90 1.62
C LEU A 84 -9.54 1.39 1.78
N PHE A 85 -9.99 0.64 0.79
CA PHE A 85 -9.74 -0.79 0.64
C PHE A 85 -9.45 -1.06 -0.83
N LEU A 86 -8.37 -1.78 -1.11
CA LEU A 86 -8.06 -2.29 -2.44
C LEU A 86 -7.68 -3.76 -2.37
N ALA A 87 -8.08 -4.50 -3.39
CA ALA A 87 -7.67 -5.88 -3.59
C ALA A 87 -7.41 -6.14 -5.08
N SER A 88 -6.46 -7.02 -5.35
CA SER A 88 -6.03 -7.40 -6.70
C SER A 88 -5.75 -8.90 -6.75
N THR A 89 -6.40 -9.59 -7.68
CA THR A 89 -6.21 -11.03 -7.90
C THR A 89 -4.88 -11.30 -8.60
N ASP A 90 -4.12 -12.28 -8.13
CA ASP A 90 -2.85 -12.72 -8.75
C ASP A 90 -2.67 -14.24 -8.84
N ALA A 91 -3.51 -15.03 -8.18
CA ALA A 91 -3.46 -16.49 -8.22
C ALA A 91 -4.84 -17.14 -8.07
N ALA A 92 -4.95 -18.40 -8.49
CA ALA A 92 -6.11 -19.23 -8.28
C ALA A 92 -5.75 -20.72 -8.30
N SER A 93 -6.61 -21.55 -7.72
CA SER A 93 -6.42 -23.00 -7.60
C SER A 93 -7.73 -23.77 -7.79
N GLY A 94 -7.60 -25.08 -8.05
CA GLY A 94 -8.75 -25.95 -8.31
C GLY A 94 -9.42 -25.65 -9.65
N GLU A 95 -10.73 -25.87 -9.72
CA GLU A 95 -11.57 -25.60 -10.88
C GLU A 95 -11.82 -24.09 -11.08
N CYS A 96 -11.35 -23.22 -10.19
CA CYS A 96 -11.38 -21.77 -10.42
C CYS A 96 -10.44 -21.34 -11.55
N VAL A 97 -9.49 -22.18 -11.96
CA VAL A 97 -8.56 -21.91 -13.06
C VAL A 97 -9.21 -22.33 -14.38
N THR A 98 -9.92 -21.40 -15.02
CA THR A 98 -10.56 -21.63 -16.31
C THR A 98 -9.66 -21.19 -17.46
N GLY A 99 -8.80 -22.08 -17.94
CA GLY A 99 -7.93 -21.82 -19.09
C GLY A 99 -6.61 -21.11 -18.72
N ALA A 100 -6.15 -20.21 -19.60
CA ALA A 100 -4.84 -19.58 -19.47
C ALA A 100 -4.86 -18.23 -18.73
N THR A 101 -6.05 -17.72 -18.39
CA THR A 101 -6.22 -16.43 -17.70
C THR A 101 -6.66 -16.65 -16.26
N LEU A 102 -6.10 -15.86 -15.35
CA LEU A 102 -6.56 -15.84 -13.97
C LEU A 102 -8.04 -15.39 -13.90
N PRO A 103 -8.84 -15.98 -13.00
CA PRO A 103 -10.20 -15.52 -12.78
C PRO A 103 -10.18 -14.08 -12.25
N ARG A 104 -11.08 -13.23 -12.74
CA ARG A 104 -11.31 -11.88 -12.21
C ARG A 104 -12.34 -11.95 -11.10
N VAL A 105 -12.13 -11.20 -10.02
CA VAL A 105 -13.13 -11.03 -8.95
C VAL A 105 -13.69 -9.62 -9.04
N ALA A 106 -14.52 -9.36 -10.05
CA ALA A 106 -14.91 -8.01 -10.44
C ALA A 106 -15.55 -7.19 -9.31
N TRP A 107 -16.34 -7.81 -8.43
CA TRP A 107 -16.93 -7.12 -7.28
C TRP A 107 -15.85 -6.72 -6.26
N LEU A 108 -14.91 -7.61 -5.93
CA LEU A 108 -13.85 -7.30 -4.97
C LEU A 108 -12.88 -6.26 -5.55
N GLU A 109 -12.64 -6.38 -6.85
CA GLU A 109 -11.88 -5.43 -7.65
C GLU A 109 -12.63 -4.13 -7.98
N SER A 110 -13.87 -3.94 -7.52
CA SER A 110 -14.57 -2.64 -7.62
C SER A 110 -14.61 -1.91 -6.28
N VAL A 111 -14.33 -2.62 -5.18
CA VAL A 111 -14.24 -2.02 -3.84
C VAL A 111 -13.13 -0.97 -3.83
N THR A 112 -13.45 0.16 -3.21
CA THR A 112 -12.51 1.26 -2.93
C THR A 112 -12.55 1.70 -1.47
N GLY A 113 -13.57 1.29 -0.71
CA GLY A 113 -13.68 1.61 0.70
C GLY A 113 -14.53 0.62 1.47
N TYR A 114 -14.58 0.84 2.78
CA TYR A 114 -15.29 -0.03 3.71
C TYR A 114 -15.80 0.76 4.91
N ARG A 115 -16.77 0.20 5.63
CA ARG A 115 -17.29 0.77 6.88
C ARG A 115 -17.76 -0.31 7.84
N ALA A 116 -17.62 -0.04 9.13
CA ALA A 116 -18.08 -0.96 10.16
C ALA A 116 -19.62 -1.10 10.12
N GLN A 117 -20.10 -2.34 10.23
CA GLN A 117 -21.52 -2.66 10.36
C GLN A 117 -21.70 -3.76 11.41
N GLY A 118 -22.10 -3.37 12.62
CA GLY A 118 -22.24 -4.31 13.74
C GLY A 118 -20.89 -4.98 14.08
N ALA A 119 -20.84 -6.30 13.98
CA ALA A 119 -19.61 -7.09 14.17
C ALA A 119 -18.86 -7.40 12.85
N GLY A 120 -19.33 -6.83 11.74
CA GLY A 120 -18.79 -7.04 10.40
C GLY A 120 -18.55 -5.74 9.64
N TRP A 121 -18.51 -5.84 8.31
CA TRP A 121 -18.13 -4.73 7.44
C TRP A 121 -19.01 -4.67 6.19
N GLU A 122 -19.30 -3.47 5.73
CA GLU A 122 -19.80 -3.24 4.37
C GLU A 122 -18.64 -2.75 3.51
N LEU A 123 -18.47 -3.37 2.34
CA LEU A 123 -17.52 -2.94 1.31
C LEU A 123 -18.27 -2.11 0.27
N ASN A 124 -17.68 -1.00 -0.16
CA ASN A 124 -18.30 -0.08 -1.10
C ASN A 124 -17.40 0.29 -2.29
N ASP A 125 -18.06 0.59 -3.41
CA ASP A 125 -17.41 1.13 -4.60
C ASP A 125 -17.09 2.62 -4.44
N ALA A 126 -16.49 3.21 -5.49
CA ALA A 126 -16.10 4.63 -5.52
C ALA A 126 -17.30 5.60 -5.47
N ASN A 127 -18.52 5.12 -5.77
CA ASN A 127 -19.75 5.90 -5.68
C ASN A 127 -20.43 5.76 -4.30
N GLY A 128 -19.85 4.96 -3.40
CA GLY A 128 -20.41 4.65 -2.08
C GLY A 128 -21.50 3.58 -2.11
N ALA A 129 -21.76 2.93 -3.25
CA ALA A 129 -22.70 1.83 -3.33
C ALA A 129 -22.13 0.60 -2.62
N VAL A 130 -22.97 -0.11 -1.86
CA VAL A 130 -22.56 -1.35 -1.19
C VAL A 130 -22.37 -2.45 -2.23
N VAL A 131 -21.16 -3.01 -2.24
CA VAL A 131 -20.77 -4.11 -3.13
C VAL A 131 -20.88 -5.45 -2.43
N ALA A 132 -20.51 -5.52 -1.15
CA ALA A 132 -20.57 -6.74 -0.37
C ALA A 132 -20.74 -6.43 1.12
N THR A 133 -21.25 -7.40 1.87
CA THR A 133 -21.27 -7.40 3.34
C THR A 133 -20.48 -8.59 3.84
N LEU A 134 -19.63 -8.33 4.84
CA LEU A 134 -18.76 -9.29 5.52
C LEU A 134 -19.29 -9.54 6.92
N THR A 135 -19.60 -10.79 7.26
CA THR A 135 -20.10 -11.17 8.60
C THR A 135 -19.33 -12.36 9.18
N ILE A 136 -19.28 -12.42 10.52
CA ILE A 136 -18.80 -13.62 11.23
C ILE A 136 -19.97 -14.58 11.35
N ASP A 137 -20.02 -15.60 10.50
CA ASP A 137 -21.12 -16.58 10.45
C ASP A 137 -20.61 -18.02 10.26
N GLY A 138 -19.83 -18.50 11.22
CA GLY A 138 -19.24 -19.85 11.20
C GLY A 138 -17.82 -19.87 10.61
N LYS A 139 -17.48 -20.96 9.91
CA LYS A 139 -16.21 -21.14 9.18
C LYS A 139 -16.44 -21.90 7.87
N PRO A 140 -15.57 -21.75 6.85
CA PRO A 140 -15.70 -22.51 5.61
C PRO A 140 -15.53 -24.01 5.83
N ASP A 141 -16.15 -24.79 4.96
CA ASP A 141 -15.81 -26.20 4.82
C ASP A 141 -14.37 -26.35 4.31
N ALA A 142 -13.68 -27.39 4.78
CA ALA A 142 -12.32 -27.65 4.37
C ALA A 142 -12.25 -28.03 2.88
N ILE A 143 -11.39 -27.35 2.12
CA ILE A 143 -11.03 -27.78 0.78
C ILE A 143 -10.03 -28.95 0.92
N PRO A 144 -10.28 -30.15 0.36
CA PRO A 144 -9.45 -31.34 0.62
C PRO A 144 -7.96 -31.20 0.28
N THR A 145 -7.64 -30.30 -0.66
CA THR A 145 -6.26 -30.01 -1.09
C THR A 145 -5.63 -28.81 -0.40
N ALA A 146 -6.40 -28.06 0.39
CA ALA A 146 -5.93 -26.90 1.13
C ALA A 146 -5.50 -27.31 2.55
N ALA A 147 -4.60 -26.52 3.14
CA ALA A 147 -4.21 -26.72 4.52
C ALA A 147 -5.35 -26.33 5.48
N GLU A 148 -5.56 -27.14 6.53
CA GLU A 148 -6.66 -26.96 7.48
C GLU A 148 -6.64 -25.60 8.18
N PHE A 149 -5.45 -25.03 8.43
CA PHE A 149 -5.31 -23.74 9.09
C PHE A 149 -5.95 -22.58 8.32
N TYR A 150 -6.18 -22.72 7.01
CA TYR A 150 -6.88 -21.68 6.25
C TYR A 150 -8.37 -21.59 6.60
N THR A 151 -8.94 -22.57 7.29
CA THR A 151 -10.31 -22.52 7.81
C THR A 151 -10.43 -21.74 9.12
N GLU A 152 -9.29 -21.29 9.67
CA GLU A 152 -9.22 -20.55 10.92
C GLU A 152 -8.87 -19.07 10.66
N PRO A 153 -9.35 -18.13 11.49
CA PRO A 153 -8.96 -16.73 11.41
C PRO A 153 -7.44 -16.54 11.49
N PRO A 154 -6.84 -15.62 10.72
CA PRO A 154 -5.43 -15.26 10.86
C PRO A 154 -5.11 -14.78 12.29
N VAL A 155 -3.93 -15.12 12.79
CA VAL A 155 -3.43 -14.59 14.05
C VAL A 155 -2.86 -13.20 13.80
N ILE A 156 -3.46 -12.18 14.42
CA ILE A 156 -3.00 -10.79 14.27
C ILE A 156 -1.62 -10.62 14.90
N THR A 157 -0.63 -10.24 14.09
CA THR A 157 0.74 -9.97 14.52
C THR A 157 1.07 -8.47 14.51
N ASP A 158 2.18 -8.09 15.14
CA ASP A 158 2.64 -6.69 15.13
C ASP A 158 3.07 -6.22 13.74
N ALA A 159 3.56 -7.13 12.89
CA ALA A 159 3.87 -6.82 11.49
C ALA A 159 2.60 -6.45 10.70
N MET A 160 1.48 -7.13 10.96
CA MET A 160 0.20 -6.79 10.32
C MET A 160 -0.33 -5.43 10.80
N ARG A 161 -0.16 -5.13 12.10
CA ARG A 161 -0.51 -3.82 12.66
C ARG A 161 0.37 -2.69 12.12
N GLU A 162 1.64 -2.97 11.87
CA GLU A 162 2.56 -2.04 11.21
C GLU A 162 2.11 -1.75 9.79
N GLU A 163 1.88 -2.80 9.01
CA GLU A 163 1.48 -2.70 7.61
C GLU A 163 0.18 -1.90 7.46
N LEU A 164 -0.84 -2.20 8.26
CA LEU A 164 -2.15 -1.52 8.17
C LEU A 164 -2.21 -0.19 8.94
N ARG A 165 -1.12 0.27 9.57
CA ARG A 165 -1.14 1.50 10.37
C ARG A 165 -1.49 2.71 9.50
N GLN A 166 -2.13 3.70 10.11
CA GLN A 166 -2.31 4.99 9.44
C GLN A 166 -0.95 5.60 9.09
N PRO A 167 -0.79 6.17 7.88
CA PRO A 167 0.41 6.93 7.59
C PRO A 167 0.51 8.16 8.49
N ALA A 168 1.72 8.72 8.58
CA ALA A 168 1.93 10.03 9.17
C ALA A 168 1.10 11.10 8.44
N ALA A 169 0.91 12.26 9.08
CA ALA A 169 0.32 13.39 8.40
C ALA A 169 1.20 13.86 7.24
N LEU A 170 0.59 14.36 6.16
CA LEU A 170 1.33 15.01 5.09
C LEU A 170 2.18 16.17 5.65
N PRO A 171 3.37 16.42 5.07
CA PRO A 171 4.19 17.57 5.45
C PRO A 171 3.42 18.90 5.37
N GLU A 172 3.70 19.81 6.31
CA GLU A 172 3.06 21.12 6.33
C GLU A 172 3.31 21.88 5.02
N GLY A 173 2.24 22.44 4.45
CA GLY A 173 2.30 23.21 3.20
C GLY A 173 2.20 22.38 1.92
N SER A 174 2.14 21.04 2.02
CA SER A 174 1.81 20.18 0.88
C SER A 174 0.33 20.27 0.50
N SER A 175 0.05 20.20 -0.80
CA SER A 175 -1.31 20.09 -1.35
C SER A 175 -1.65 18.61 -1.53
N PRO A 176 -2.65 18.07 -0.80
CA PRO A 176 -2.99 16.65 -0.91
C PRO A 176 -3.33 16.23 -2.33
N ALA A 177 -2.86 15.04 -2.72
CA ALA A 177 -3.32 14.43 -3.96
C ALA A 177 -4.79 14.03 -3.84
N THR A 178 -5.53 14.18 -4.95
CA THR A 178 -6.91 13.73 -5.09
C THR A 178 -6.98 12.73 -6.25
N PRO A 179 -8.02 11.87 -6.30
CA PRO A 179 -8.19 10.97 -7.44
C PRO A 179 -8.14 11.71 -8.78
N GLU A 180 -8.76 12.89 -8.89
CA GLU A 180 -8.84 13.64 -10.13
C GLU A 180 -7.49 14.21 -10.56
N ASN A 181 -6.64 14.64 -9.63
CA ASN A 181 -5.36 15.24 -9.95
C ASN A 181 -4.23 14.22 -10.13
N LEU A 182 -4.42 12.97 -9.70
CA LEU A 182 -3.47 11.88 -9.93
C LEU A 182 -3.60 11.26 -11.33
N VAL A 183 -4.80 11.26 -11.92
CA VAL A 183 -5.03 10.65 -13.24
C VAL A 183 -4.14 11.32 -14.28
N GLY A 184 -3.31 10.52 -14.94
CA GLY A 184 -2.35 11.00 -15.92
C GLY A 184 -1.08 10.17 -15.97
N ARG A 185 -0.22 10.51 -16.93
CA ARG A 185 1.13 9.96 -17.05
C ARG A 185 2.10 10.90 -16.35
N TRP A 186 2.96 10.32 -15.52
CA TRP A 186 3.94 11.01 -14.71
C TRP A 186 5.34 10.47 -14.98
N LEU A 187 6.30 11.38 -15.10
CA LEU A 187 7.70 11.10 -15.38
C LEU A 187 8.57 11.59 -14.22
N PRO A 188 9.65 10.89 -13.84
CA PRO A 188 10.61 11.39 -12.86
C PRO A 188 11.09 12.80 -13.18
N VAL A 189 11.12 13.66 -12.16
CA VAL A 189 11.69 15.01 -12.30
C VAL A 189 13.17 14.92 -12.65
N ALA A 190 13.90 14.07 -11.92
CA ALA A 190 15.27 13.71 -12.23
C ALA A 190 15.28 12.50 -13.18
N ILE A 191 15.48 12.75 -14.47
CA ILE A 191 15.64 11.68 -15.45
C ILE A 191 17.09 11.17 -15.39
N SER A 192 17.26 9.87 -15.12
CA SER A 192 18.52 9.16 -15.35
C SER A 192 18.40 8.28 -16.59
N GLY A 193 19.38 8.38 -17.48
CA GLY A 193 19.49 7.48 -18.64
C GLY A 193 18.43 7.68 -19.74
N ALA A 194 18.29 6.67 -20.59
CA ALA A 194 17.41 6.67 -21.77
C ALA A 194 16.22 5.70 -21.64
N THR A 195 15.83 5.35 -20.41
CA THR A 195 15.01 4.17 -20.13
C THR A 195 13.50 4.46 -20.00
N ASP A 196 13.02 5.67 -20.28
CA ASP A 196 11.60 6.09 -20.16
C ASP A 196 10.89 5.61 -18.87
N PRO A 197 11.45 5.87 -17.68
CA PRO A 197 10.78 5.55 -16.42
C PRO A 197 9.51 6.40 -16.26
N HIS A 198 8.40 5.78 -15.84
CA HIS A 198 7.10 6.44 -15.73
C HIS A 198 6.08 5.68 -14.88
N VAL A 199 4.98 6.35 -14.54
CA VAL A 199 3.73 5.75 -14.08
C VAL A 199 2.55 6.38 -14.84
N LEU A 200 1.53 5.60 -15.14
CA LEU A 200 0.23 6.03 -15.61
C LEU A 200 -0.81 5.62 -14.56
N PHE A 201 -1.45 6.60 -13.93
CA PHE A 201 -2.65 6.39 -13.12
C PHE A 201 -3.87 6.57 -14.03
N ALA A 202 -4.59 5.48 -14.29
CA ALA A 202 -5.81 5.51 -15.09
C ALA A 202 -7.03 5.83 -14.22
N ALA A 203 -8.01 6.51 -14.81
CA ALA A 203 -9.25 6.93 -14.13
C ALA A 203 -10.13 5.76 -13.66
N ASP A 204 -9.86 4.53 -14.11
CA ASP A 204 -10.54 3.32 -13.66
C ASP A 204 -9.93 2.71 -12.38
N GLY A 205 -8.98 3.41 -11.74
CA GLY A 205 -8.32 2.95 -10.53
C GLY A 205 -7.23 1.91 -10.79
N THR A 206 -6.79 1.74 -12.03
CA THR A 206 -5.60 0.94 -12.37
C THR A 206 -4.36 1.82 -12.58
N TRP A 207 -3.19 1.28 -12.29
CA TRP A 207 -1.93 1.93 -12.65
C TRP A 207 -1.01 0.96 -13.38
N THR A 208 -0.20 1.52 -14.28
CA THR A 208 0.93 0.82 -14.91
C THR A 208 2.17 1.71 -14.81
N GLY A 209 3.34 1.11 -14.77
CA GLY A 209 4.57 1.85 -14.68
C GLY A 209 5.76 1.05 -15.19
N SER A 210 6.87 1.75 -15.35
CA SER A 210 8.14 1.20 -15.80
C SER A 210 9.27 1.94 -15.10
N ASP A 211 10.30 1.21 -14.66
CA ASP A 211 11.63 1.81 -14.41
C ASP A 211 12.49 1.84 -15.69
N GLY A 212 11.94 1.27 -16.78
CA GLY A 212 12.57 1.12 -18.09
C GLY A 212 13.11 -0.27 -18.40
N CYS A 213 13.20 -1.14 -17.39
CA CYS A 213 13.60 -2.54 -17.53
C CYS A 213 12.55 -3.47 -16.94
N ASN A 214 11.95 -3.08 -15.82
CA ASN A 214 10.87 -3.76 -15.16
C ASN A 214 9.60 -2.92 -15.27
N GLY A 215 8.50 -3.60 -15.62
CA GLY A 215 7.17 -3.05 -15.48
C GLY A 215 6.63 -3.27 -14.07
N GLY A 216 5.68 -2.42 -13.68
CA GLY A 216 4.80 -2.66 -12.54
C GLY A 216 3.37 -2.29 -12.93
N GLN A 217 2.42 -2.88 -12.22
CA GLN A 217 1.01 -2.63 -12.44
C GLN A 217 0.22 -3.02 -11.20
N GLY A 218 -0.95 -2.42 -11.05
CA GLY A 218 -1.87 -2.77 -9.97
C GLY A 218 -3.06 -1.84 -9.94
N ARG A 219 -3.67 -1.74 -8.76
CA ARG A 219 -4.77 -0.83 -8.47
C ARG A 219 -4.29 0.32 -7.61
N TRP A 220 -4.99 1.45 -7.68
CA TRP A 220 -4.73 2.60 -6.84
C TRP A 220 -6.03 3.26 -6.39
N GLY A 221 -5.96 3.99 -5.29
CA GLY A 221 -7.04 4.82 -4.75
C GLY A 221 -6.47 5.87 -3.81
N ALA A 222 -7.09 7.05 -3.80
CA ALA A 222 -6.71 8.15 -2.92
C ALA A 222 -7.93 8.63 -2.13
N ASP A 223 -7.71 9.05 -0.89
CA ASP A 223 -8.78 9.52 0.01
C ASP A 223 -9.13 11.01 -0.18
N GLY A 224 -8.38 11.73 -1.02
CA GLY A 224 -8.52 13.17 -1.25
C GLY A 224 -7.97 14.06 -0.12
N ALA A 225 -7.48 13.45 0.96
CA ALA A 225 -6.75 14.09 2.06
C ALA A 225 -5.25 13.78 2.03
N GLY A 226 -4.80 13.01 1.04
CA GLY A 226 -3.40 12.72 0.76
C GLY A 226 -3.01 11.28 1.01
N GLY A 227 -3.88 10.48 1.62
CA GLY A 227 -3.70 9.04 1.73
C GLY A 227 -3.78 8.39 0.35
N LEU A 228 -2.79 7.57 0.04
CA LEU A 228 -2.71 6.78 -1.17
C LEU A 228 -2.64 5.30 -0.78
N LEU A 229 -3.39 4.47 -1.50
CA LEU A 229 -3.30 3.03 -1.40
C LEU A 229 -3.06 2.46 -2.79
N THR A 230 -2.15 1.51 -2.89
CA THR A 230 -1.82 0.82 -4.14
C THR A 230 -1.71 -0.68 -3.91
N THR A 231 -2.08 -1.46 -4.90
CA THR A 231 -1.61 -2.85 -5.02
C THR A 231 -0.48 -2.91 -6.03
N SER A 232 0.34 -3.95 -5.95
CA SER A 232 1.40 -4.23 -6.91
C SER A 232 1.39 -5.71 -7.28
N GLY A 233 1.27 -6.00 -8.56
CA GLY A 233 1.48 -7.35 -9.08
C GLY A 233 2.96 -7.73 -9.11
N ALA A 234 3.24 -8.98 -9.50
CA ALA A 234 4.61 -9.46 -9.67
C ALA A 234 5.37 -8.63 -10.71
N SER A 235 6.63 -8.32 -10.41
CA SER A 235 7.57 -7.67 -11.33
C SER A 235 8.84 -8.51 -11.49
N THR A 236 9.57 -8.27 -12.58
CA THR A 236 10.95 -8.74 -12.72
C THR A 236 11.89 -7.88 -11.88
N LEU A 237 13.07 -8.41 -11.53
CA LEU A 237 14.12 -7.70 -10.79
C LEU A 237 15.37 -7.51 -11.67
N MET A 238 15.21 -6.91 -12.85
CA MET A 238 16.32 -6.58 -13.74
C MET A 238 16.92 -5.22 -13.35
N ALA A 239 18.22 -5.19 -13.06
CA ALA A 239 18.88 -3.95 -12.68
C ALA A 239 19.09 -3.03 -13.90
N CYS A 240 18.74 -1.74 -13.77
CA CYS A 240 19.17 -0.70 -14.70
C CYS A 240 19.16 0.71 -14.08
N ASP A 241 19.64 1.68 -14.83
CA ASP A 241 19.89 3.05 -14.36
C ASP A 241 18.62 3.92 -14.27
N GLY A 242 17.46 3.40 -14.64
CA GLY A 242 16.21 4.15 -14.60
C GLY A 242 15.71 4.37 -13.18
N ALA A 243 14.96 5.45 -12.98
CA ALA A 243 14.33 5.72 -11.69
C ALA A 243 13.34 4.60 -11.34
N PRO A 244 13.30 4.11 -10.08
CA PRO A 244 12.50 2.96 -9.68
C PRO A 244 11.03 3.34 -9.45
N VAL A 245 10.37 3.91 -10.46
CA VAL A 245 9.00 4.44 -10.35
C VAL A 245 7.99 3.39 -9.89
N PRO A 246 7.97 2.14 -10.41
CA PRO A 246 7.05 1.13 -9.92
C PRO A 246 7.20 0.84 -8.42
N PHE A 247 8.43 0.88 -7.89
CA PHE A 247 8.69 0.71 -6.47
C PHE A 247 8.18 1.90 -5.67
N TRP A 248 8.41 3.14 -6.12
CA TRP A 248 7.85 4.32 -5.47
C TRP A 248 6.33 4.26 -5.37
N VAL A 249 5.65 3.80 -6.41
CA VAL A 249 4.19 3.66 -6.43
C VAL A 249 3.75 2.57 -5.45
N ALA A 250 4.41 1.40 -5.45
CA ALA A 250 4.04 0.27 -4.59
C ALA A 250 4.19 0.56 -3.09
N GLU A 251 5.21 1.32 -2.71
CA GLU A 251 5.51 1.64 -1.30
C GLU A 251 4.80 2.90 -0.78
N ALA A 252 4.25 3.72 -1.68
CA ALA A 252 3.63 4.98 -1.29
C ALA A 252 2.38 4.76 -0.45
N ARG A 253 2.30 5.49 0.65
CA ARG A 253 1.10 5.61 1.50
C ARG A 253 0.51 7.01 1.49
N LEU A 254 1.28 7.97 1.01
CA LEU A 254 0.89 9.37 0.91
C LEU A 254 1.26 9.91 -0.47
N ALA A 255 0.45 10.85 -0.95
CA ALA A 255 0.74 11.60 -2.16
C ALA A 255 0.35 13.08 -2.01
N SER A 256 1.19 13.96 -2.56
CA SER A 256 0.89 15.38 -2.73
C SER A 256 1.09 15.80 -4.18
N VAL A 257 0.33 16.79 -4.64
CA VAL A 257 0.48 17.38 -5.98
C VAL A 257 0.62 18.89 -5.84
N ASP A 258 1.86 19.37 -5.93
CA ASP A 258 2.22 20.78 -5.72
C ASP A 258 2.78 21.36 -7.03
N GLY A 259 2.10 22.36 -7.60
CA GLY A 259 2.57 23.04 -8.81
C GLY A 259 2.78 22.11 -10.04
N GLY A 260 2.05 20.99 -10.12
CA GLY A 260 2.19 20.00 -11.19
C GLY A 260 3.28 18.94 -10.95
N VAL A 261 3.85 18.90 -9.74
CA VAL A 261 4.78 17.86 -9.29
C VAL A 261 4.06 16.96 -8.28
N LEU A 262 3.97 15.67 -8.61
CA LEU A 262 3.54 14.60 -7.73
C LEU A 262 4.72 14.17 -6.85
N ARG A 263 4.50 14.15 -5.54
CA ARG A 263 5.41 13.54 -4.56
C ARG A 263 4.76 12.30 -3.98
N LEU A 264 5.51 11.20 -4.00
CA LEU A 264 5.11 9.94 -3.36
C LEU A 264 5.91 9.79 -2.07
N LEU A 265 5.22 9.50 -0.97
CA LEU A 265 5.85 9.34 0.35
C LEU A 265 5.43 8.02 1.00
N ASP A 266 6.35 7.47 1.80
CA ASP A 266 6.11 6.26 2.59
C ASP A 266 5.15 6.51 3.76
N ALA A 267 4.85 5.47 4.54
CA ALA A 267 3.99 5.54 5.72
C ALA A 267 4.50 6.52 6.80
N GLY A 268 5.81 6.78 6.87
CA GLY A 268 6.44 7.71 7.80
C GLY A 268 6.49 9.15 7.30
N GLY A 269 6.08 9.42 6.06
CA GLY A 269 6.19 10.72 5.41
C GLY A 269 7.56 11.01 4.80
N SER A 270 8.42 10.00 4.63
CA SER A 270 9.67 10.16 3.89
C SER A 270 9.39 10.12 2.38
N GLU A 271 10.00 11.02 1.63
CA GLU A 271 9.84 11.06 0.17
C GLU A 271 10.49 9.84 -0.49
N LEU A 272 9.71 9.15 -1.32
CA LEU A 272 10.15 8.04 -2.16
C LEU A 272 10.64 8.55 -3.52
N GLY A 273 9.90 9.51 -4.10
CA GLY A 273 10.29 10.15 -5.36
C GLY A 273 9.37 11.28 -5.79
N GLU A 274 9.86 12.09 -6.73
CA GLU A 274 9.15 13.21 -7.36
C GLU A 274 8.93 12.96 -8.86
N LEU A 275 7.71 13.20 -9.30
CA LEU A 275 7.28 13.00 -10.68
C LEU A 275 6.61 14.28 -11.20
N LYS A 276 6.85 14.65 -12.45
CA LYS A 276 6.14 15.72 -13.16
C LYS A 276 5.13 15.12 -14.13
N HIS A 277 4.04 15.84 -14.34
CA HIS A 277 3.07 15.46 -15.37
C HIS A 277 3.73 15.56 -16.77
N ASP A 278 3.45 14.59 -17.63
CA ASP A 278 3.86 14.57 -19.05
C ASP A 278 3.03 15.56 -19.91
#